data_AF-A0A0S8HGJ3-F1
#
_entry.id   AF-A0A0S8HGJ3-F1
#
_cell.length_a   1.000
_cell.length_b   1.000
_cell.length_c   1.000
_cell.angle_alpha   90.00
_cell.angle_beta   90.00
_cell.angle_gamma   90.00
#
_symmetry.space_group_name_H-M   'P 1'
#
loop_
_entity.id
_entity.type
_entity.pdbx_description
1 polymer ?
#
loop_
_entity_poly.entity_id
_entity_poly.type
_entity_poly.pdbx_seq_one_letter_code
_entity_poly.pdbx_strand_id
1 'polypeptide(L)'
;MSLSFLVFISNRCKKPEPEHFITQDTIPLIHPLDRILSEIDFAGRLGEFFPGHKEKWDDLISEAQKAVNDFVAEADFQNLSEAVSRAETELSKIGMYKNYFTGEDVQSDQDLFPEFQKKVDYLNEHIRHYGQGRTYLIKAKSIVYETVAPKNSSDLLDLVTDVESILQPLSKVSKTYTVHCIGHAHIDMNWLWPWEETVNVTNETFITVLKLMDEFPEFHFTQSQASVYEIIRKDNPELFQEIRKRIQEGRWEVAASQWVESDKNMAAGESIARHLLYTHQYVKEYFNL
;
A
#
# COMPACT_ATOMS: atom_id res chain seq x y z
N MET A 1 -8.81 -4.31 -28.76
CA MET A 1 -8.20 -3.01 -28.38
C MET A 1 -7.66 -3.18 -26.97
N SER A 2 -6.36 -2.99 -26.78
CA SER A 2 -5.67 -3.24 -25.51
C SER A 2 -6.01 -2.11 -24.53
N LEU A 3 -6.82 -2.42 -23.50
CA LEU A 3 -7.03 -1.57 -22.33
C LEU A 3 -5.70 -1.42 -21.61
N SER A 4 -5.13 -0.22 -21.65
CA SER A 4 -3.90 0.11 -20.94
C SER A 4 -4.28 0.59 -19.54
N PHE A 5 -4.41 -0.35 -18.61
CA PHE A 5 -4.73 -0.08 -17.20
C PHE A 5 -3.68 0.84 -16.55
N LEU A 6 -4.16 1.78 -15.73
CA LEU A 6 -3.30 2.67 -14.94
C LEU A 6 -2.89 1.97 -13.64
N VAL A 7 -2.03 0.96 -13.75
CA VAL A 7 -1.31 0.41 -12.60
C VAL A 7 0.16 0.81 -12.75
N PHE A 8 0.70 1.47 -11.71
CA PHE A 8 2.08 1.92 -11.67
C PHE A 8 3.04 0.76 -11.84
N ILE A 9 3.61 0.63 -13.04
CA ILE A 9 4.73 -0.28 -13.29
C ILE A 9 5.80 0.48 -14.05
N SER A 10 6.93 0.61 -13.34
CA SER A 10 8.24 1.09 -13.78
C SER A 10 8.59 0.80 -15.25
N ASN A 11 9.05 1.84 -15.95
CA ASN A 11 9.46 1.82 -17.37
C ASN A 11 10.86 1.20 -17.60
N ARG A 12 11.33 0.31 -16.71
CA ARG A 12 12.58 -0.46 -16.92
C ARG A 12 12.38 -1.85 -17.52
N CYS A 13 11.15 -2.30 -17.74
CA CYS A 13 10.89 -3.46 -18.57
C CYS A 13 10.68 -3.01 -20.03
N LYS A 14 11.67 -3.22 -20.90
CA LYS A 14 11.59 -2.83 -22.32
C LYS A 14 10.45 -3.54 -23.09
N LYS A 15 9.86 -4.58 -22.50
CA LYS A 15 8.55 -5.17 -22.83
C LYS A 15 8.03 -5.85 -21.55
N PRO A 16 7.12 -5.24 -20.76
CA PRO A 16 6.43 -6.00 -19.73
C PRO A 16 5.50 -6.98 -20.44
N GLU A 17 5.72 -8.29 -20.25
CA GLU A 17 4.75 -9.30 -20.70
C GLU A 17 3.42 -9.06 -19.95
N PRO A 18 2.25 -9.19 -20.61
CA PRO A 18 0.96 -8.91 -19.98
C PRO A 18 0.68 -9.69 -18.70
N GLU A 19 1.29 -10.88 -18.52
CA GLU A 19 1.19 -11.64 -17.26
C GLU A 19 1.85 -10.99 -16.03
N HIS A 20 2.71 -9.98 -16.21
CA HIS A 20 3.38 -9.27 -15.10
C HIS A 20 2.67 -7.98 -14.70
N PHE A 21 1.55 -7.64 -15.35
CA PHE A 21 0.68 -6.61 -14.79
C PHE A 21 0.11 -7.15 -13.47
N ILE A 22 0.27 -6.38 -12.39
CA ILE A 22 -0.53 -6.60 -11.18
C ILE A 22 -1.96 -6.23 -11.56
N THR A 23 -2.70 -7.19 -12.12
CA THR A 23 -4.14 -7.12 -12.32
C THR A 23 -4.83 -7.63 -11.06
N GLN A 24 -6.07 -7.17 -10.87
CA GLN A 24 -6.92 -7.38 -9.70
C GLN A 24 -7.07 -8.86 -9.26
N ASP A 25 -6.70 -9.82 -10.12
CA ASP A 25 -6.75 -11.25 -9.85
C ASP A 25 -5.81 -11.68 -8.69
N THR A 26 -4.86 -10.83 -8.28
CA THR A 26 -3.91 -11.13 -7.20
C THR A 26 -4.21 -10.46 -5.86
N ILE A 27 -5.14 -9.50 -5.80
CA ILE A 27 -5.56 -8.87 -4.52
C ILE A 27 -7.10 -8.82 -4.46
N PRO A 28 -7.78 -9.86 -3.95
CA PRO A 28 -9.24 -9.93 -3.85
C PRO A 28 -9.86 -8.98 -2.80
N LEU A 29 -9.12 -7.98 -2.32
CA LEU A 29 -9.46 -7.18 -1.13
C LEU A 29 -9.98 -5.77 -1.42
N ILE A 30 -9.93 -5.29 -2.67
CA ILE A 30 -10.27 -3.89 -2.99
C ILE A 30 -11.49 -3.86 -3.91
N HIS A 31 -12.57 -3.23 -3.41
CA HIS A 31 -13.81 -3.01 -4.14
C HIS A 31 -13.56 -2.09 -5.36
N PRO A 32 -14.19 -2.30 -6.53
CA PRO A 32 -13.97 -1.45 -7.72
C PRO A 32 -14.22 0.06 -7.45
N LEU A 33 -15.19 0.37 -6.59
CA LEU A 33 -15.45 1.74 -6.13
C LEU A 33 -14.26 2.35 -5.35
N ASP A 34 -13.58 1.58 -4.49
CA ASP A 34 -12.39 2.05 -3.76
C ASP A 34 -11.23 2.34 -4.72
N ARG A 35 -11.12 1.52 -5.78
CA ARG A 35 -10.12 1.69 -6.83
C ARG A 35 -10.32 3.00 -7.57
N ILE A 36 -11.50 3.27 -8.12
CA ILE A 36 -11.73 4.49 -8.92
C ILE A 36 -11.60 5.75 -8.06
N LEU A 37 -12.04 5.71 -6.81
CA LEU A 37 -11.84 6.81 -5.86
C LEU A 37 -10.35 7.05 -5.61
N SER A 38 -9.55 5.99 -5.49
CA SER A 38 -8.09 6.11 -5.37
C SER A 38 -7.43 6.65 -6.64
N GLU A 39 -7.94 6.31 -7.83
CA GLU A 39 -7.44 6.86 -9.10
C GLU A 39 -7.75 8.36 -9.23
N ILE A 40 -8.93 8.79 -8.79
CA ILE A 40 -9.35 10.20 -8.72
C ILE A 40 -8.47 10.98 -7.71
N ASP A 41 -8.25 10.45 -6.50
CA ASP A 41 -7.34 11.07 -5.51
C ASP A 41 -5.91 11.18 -6.06
N PHE A 42 -5.41 10.10 -6.68
CA PHE A 42 -4.10 10.13 -7.32
C PHE A 42 -4.02 11.23 -8.40
N ALA A 43 -5.04 11.36 -9.25
CA ALA A 43 -5.10 12.39 -10.28
C ALA A 43 -5.04 13.80 -9.67
N GLY A 44 -5.78 14.04 -8.58
CA GLY A 44 -5.76 15.31 -7.83
C GLY A 44 -4.38 15.63 -7.29
N ARG A 45 -3.76 14.68 -6.58
CA ARG A 45 -2.40 14.83 -6.04
C ARG A 45 -1.37 15.02 -7.14
N LEU A 46 -1.51 14.33 -8.26
CA LEU A 46 -0.64 14.51 -9.42
C LEU A 46 -0.73 15.96 -9.94
N GLY A 47 -1.93 16.52 -10.03
CA GLY A 47 -2.15 17.91 -10.45
C GLY A 47 -1.40 18.95 -9.61
N GLU A 48 -1.20 18.69 -8.32
CA GLU A 48 -0.41 19.57 -7.44
C GLU A 48 1.06 19.68 -7.87
N PHE A 49 1.63 18.60 -8.44
CA PHE A 49 2.98 18.60 -8.97
C PHE A 49 3.09 19.25 -10.36
N PHE A 50 1.97 19.52 -11.04
CA PHE A 50 1.93 20.13 -12.38
C PHE A 50 1.00 21.36 -12.45
N PRO A 51 1.41 22.51 -11.88
CA PRO A 51 0.57 23.72 -11.86
C PRO A 51 0.09 24.16 -13.25
N GLY A 52 0.89 23.93 -14.30
CA GLY A 52 0.53 24.26 -15.69
C GLY A 52 -0.53 23.35 -16.33
N HIS A 53 -0.85 22.22 -15.71
CA HIS A 53 -1.94 21.32 -16.13
C HIS A 53 -3.11 21.30 -15.14
N LYS A 54 -2.91 21.85 -13.94
CA LYS A 54 -3.81 21.73 -12.79
C LYS A 54 -5.25 22.13 -13.13
N GLU A 55 -5.48 23.32 -13.66
CA GLU A 55 -6.85 23.80 -13.98
C GLU A 55 -7.60 22.83 -14.91
N LYS A 56 -6.95 22.38 -15.99
CA LYS A 56 -7.54 21.41 -16.93
C LYS A 56 -7.78 20.04 -16.29
N TRP A 57 -6.92 19.62 -15.39
CA TRP A 57 -7.07 18.32 -14.71
C TRP A 57 -8.12 18.40 -13.60
N ASP A 58 -8.21 19.51 -12.89
CA ASP A 58 -9.23 19.75 -11.86
C ASP A 58 -10.64 19.65 -12.48
N ASP A 59 -10.84 20.12 -13.72
CA ASP A 59 -12.07 19.92 -14.48
C ASP A 59 -12.37 18.43 -14.72
N LEU A 60 -11.38 17.66 -15.19
CA LEU A 60 -11.53 16.22 -15.46
C LEU A 60 -11.75 15.42 -14.17
N ILE A 61 -11.06 15.78 -13.09
CA ILE A 61 -11.21 15.16 -11.76
C ILE A 61 -12.61 15.45 -11.23
N SER A 62 -13.10 16.68 -11.39
CA SER A 62 -14.46 17.07 -10.99
C SER A 62 -15.51 16.30 -11.79
N GLU A 63 -15.29 16.11 -13.10
CA GLU A 63 -16.15 15.29 -13.97
C GLU A 63 -16.15 13.81 -13.55
N ALA A 64 -14.98 13.23 -13.28
CA ALA A 64 -14.84 11.86 -12.80
C ALA A 64 -15.53 11.66 -11.43
N GLN A 65 -15.32 12.58 -10.48
CA GLN A 65 -15.97 12.54 -9.18
C GLN A 65 -17.49 12.66 -9.30
N LYS A 66 -17.96 13.50 -10.23
CA LYS A 66 -19.39 13.63 -10.51
C LYS A 66 -19.98 12.31 -11.03
N ALA A 67 -19.33 11.62 -11.96
CA ALA A 67 -19.79 10.33 -12.47
C ALA A 67 -19.96 9.29 -11.34
N VAL A 68 -19.01 9.25 -10.39
CA VAL A 68 -19.11 8.38 -9.20
C VAL A 68 -20.28 8.77 -8.31
N ASN A 69 -20.45 10.07 -8.05
CA ASN A 69 -21.55 10.55 -7.21
C ASN A 69 -22.93 10.28 -7.84
N ASP A 70 -23.06 10.49 -9.15
CA ASP A 70 -24.29 10.22 -9.91
C ASP A 70 -24.64 8.72 -9.87
N PHE A 71 -23.64 7.83 -10.06
CA PHE A 71 -23.83 6.39 -9.94
C PHE A 71 -24.30 5.97 -8.54
N VAL A 72 -23.68 6.52 -7.48
CA VAL A 72 -24.08 6.24 -6.10
C VAL A 72 -25.48 6.79 -5.81
N ALA A 73 -25.84 7.95 -6.37
CA ALA A 73 -27.16 8.57 -6.21
C ALA A 73 -28.32 7.76 -6.81
N GLU A 74 -28.03 6.85 -7.74
CA GLU A 74 -29.01 5.93 -8.32
C GLU A 74 -29.17 4.63 -7.52
N ALA A 75 -28.33 4.39 -6.49
CA ALA A 75 -28.38 3.20 -5.66
C ALA A 75 -29.60 3.17 -4.73
N ASP A 76 -30.08 1.97 -4.38
CA ASP A 76 -31.17 1.80 -3.42
C ASP A 76 -30.69 2.09 -1.99
N PHE A 77 -30.99 3.30 -1.52
CA PHE A 77 -30.56 3.81 -0.22
C PHE A 77 -31.27 3.20 1.00
N GLN A 78 -32.22 2.28 0.82
CA GLN A 78 -32.99 1.72 1.95
C GLN A 78 -32.12 1.14 3.07
N ASN A 79 -30.91 0.70 2.76
CA ASN A 79 -30.00 0.07 3.73
C ASN A 79 -28.70 0.85 3.98
N LEU A 80 -28.51 2.05 3.39
CA LEU A 80 -27.24 2.77 3.50
C LEU A 80 -26.96 3.24 4.93
N SER A 81 -27.97 3.74 5.63
CA SER A 81 -27.84 4.19 7.03
C SER A 81 -27.38 3.06 7.95
N GLU A 82 -27.92 1.84 7.77
CA GLU A 82 -27.50 0.65 8.52
C GLU A 82 -26.06 0.23 8.15
N ALA A 83 -25.71 0.26 6.86
CA ALA A 83 -24.37 -0.05 6.39
C ALA A 83 -23.32 0.92 6.95
N VAL A 84 -23.60 2.23 6.94
CA VAL A 84 -22.73 3.26 7.52
C VAL A 84 -22.57 3.04 9.03
N SER A 85 -23.65 2.78 9.76
CA SER A 85 -23.59 2.49 11.21
C SER A 85 -22.71 1.26 11.53
N ARG A 86 -22.83 0.21 10.71
CA ARG A 86 -21.96 -0.99 10.81
C ARG A 86 -20.51 -0.67 10.47
N ALA A 87 -20.25 0.14 9.45
CA ALA A 87 -18.92 0.57 9.07
C ALA A 87 -18.27 1.43 10.17
N GLU A 88 -19.01 2.37 10.76
CA GLU A 88 -18.57 3.19 11.89
C GLU A 88 -18.25 2.33 13.13
N THR A 89 -18.98 1.24 13.35
CA THR A 89 -18.65 0.27 14.41
C THR A 89 -17.29 -0.40 14.16
N GLU A 90 -16.95 -0.73 12.92
CA GLU A 90 -15.62 -1.24 12.58
C GLU A 90 -14.53 -0.16 12.75
N LEU A 91 -14.79 1.08 12.33
CA LEU A 91 -13.85 2.19 12.48
C LEU A 91 -13.60 2.54 13.96
N SER A 92 -14.59 2.36 14.84
CA SER A 92 -14.43 2.61 16.28
C SER A 92 -13.32 1.76 16.93
N LYS A 93 -13.02 0.59 16.36
CA LYS A 93 -11.95 -0.31 16.82
C LYS A 93 -10.54 0.25 16.58
N ILE A 94 -10.44 1.26 15.71
CA ILE A 94 -9.19 1.96 15.40
C ILE A 94 -8.85 2.99 16.51
N GLY A 95 -9.75 3.23 17.46
CA GLY A 95 -9.48 4.06 18.64
C GLY A 95 -9.76 5.56 18.44
N MET A 96 -10.51 5.94 17.40
CA MET A 96 -10.97 7.32 17.25
C MET A 96 -12.22 7.59 18.11
N TYR A 97 -12.13 8.62 18.95
CA TYR A 97 -13.19 9.08 19.83
C TYR A 97 -14.42 9.57 19.06
N LYS A 98 -15.61 9.34 19.63
CA LYS A 98 -16.94 9.78 19.18
C LYS A 98 -17.07 11.26 18.74
N ASN A 99 -16.06 12.10 18.97
CA ASN A 99 -16.09 13.53 18.72
C ASN A 99 -15.77 13.96 17.27
N TYR A 100 -15.32 13.04 16.40
CA TYR A 100 -15.24 13.28 14.94
C TYR A 100 -16.48 12.77 14.19
N PHE A 101 -17.44 12.19 14.91
CA PHE A 101 -18.69 11.71 14.34
C PHE A 101 -19.70 12.85 14.37
N THR A 102 -19.56 13.79 13.43
CA THR A 102 -20.57 14.82 13.19
C THR A 102 -21.78 14.18 12.53
N GLY A 103 -22.65 13.60 13.34
CA GLY A 103 -24.05 13.35 12.95
C GLY A 103 -24.89 14.63 12.88
N GLU A 104 -24.27 15.81 13.07
CA GLU A 104 -24.97 17.10 13.16
C GLU A 104 -25.27 17.73 11.77
N ASP A 105 -24.60 17.32 10.70
CA ASP A 105 -24.72 17.94 9.36
C ASP A 105 -25.34 17.06 8.26
N VAL A 106 -25.71 15.80 8.54
CA VAL A 106 -26.34 14.92 7.53
C VAL A 106 -27.83 15.26 7.44
N GLN A 107 -28.22 15.96 6.37
CA GLN A 107 -29.61 16.39 6.16
C GLN A 107 -30.44 15.34 5.40
N SER A 108 -29.80 14.41 4.69
CA SER A 108 -30.47 13.37 3.90
C SER A 108 -29.66 12.08 3.78
N ASP A 109 -30.31 10.95 3.45
CA ASP A 109 -29.64 9.67 3.18
C ASP A 109 -28.65 9.76 2.00
N GLN A 110 -28.84 10.73 1.10
CA GLN A 110 -27.94 10.98 -0.04
C GLN A 110 -26.60 11.61 0.39
N ASP A 111 -26.57 12.30 1.53
CA ASP A 111 -25.35 12.93 2.07
C ASP A 111 -24.49 11.95 2.88
N LEU A 112 -25.03 10.77 3.23
CA LEU A 112 -24.35 9.78 4.06
C LEU A 112 -23.08 9.23 3.41
N PHE A 113 -23.12 8.94 2.11
CA PHE A 113 -21.98 8.40 1.39
C PHE A 113 -20.82 9.42 1.23
N PRO A 114 -21.06 10.66 0.75
CA PRO A 114 -20.04 11.69 0.73
C PRO A 114 -19.42 11.96 2.11
N GLU A 115 -20.24 11.97 3.17
CA GLU A 115 -19.74 12.21 4.53
C GLU A 115 -18.92 11.03 5.06
N PHE A 116 -19.33 9.80 4.78
CA PHE A 116 -18.52 8.60 5.05
C PHE A 116 -17.17 8.66 4.31
N GLN A 117 -17.17 9.09 3.04
CA GLN A 117 -15.96 9.19 2.25
C GLN A 117 -14.98 10.20 2.84
N LYS A 118 -15.43 11.41 3.22
CA LYS A 118 -14.59 12.40 3.91
C LYS A 118 -13.94 11.83 5.19
N LYS A 119 -14.71 11.07 5.97
CA LYS A 119 -14.19 10.41 7.18
C LYS A 119 -13.09 9.40 6.84
N VAL A 120 -13.34 8.56 5.86
CA VAL A 120 -12.36 7.57 5.38
C VAL A 120 -11.09 8.24 4.86
N ASP A 121 -11.20 9.32 4.11
CA ASP A 121 -10.07 10.06 3.55
C ASP A 121 -9.26 10.73 4.67
N TYR A 122 -9.93 11.35 5.65
CA TYR A 122 -9.28 11.88 6.83
C TYR A 122 -8.48 10.80 7.58
N LEU A 123 -9.08 9.62 7.80
CA LEU A 123 -8.40 8.49 8.46
C LEU A 123 -7.18 8.04 7.66
N ASN A 124 -7.31 7.90 6.34
CA ASN A 124 -6.22 7.53 5.43
C ASN A 124 -5.05 8.52 5.48
N GLU A 125 -5.33 9.82 5.58
CA GLU A 125 -4.31 10.86 5.57
C GLU A 125 -3.63 11.08 6.93
N HIS A 126 -4.41 11.03 8.01
CA HIS A 126 -3.97 11.49 9.32
C HIS A 126 -3.60 10.36 10.27
N ILE A 127 -3.94 9.11 9.96
CA ILE A 127 -3.61 7.96 10.80
C ILE A 127 -2.74 6.97 10.04
N ARG A 128 -1.49 6.82 10.51
CA ARG A 128 -0.58 5.77 10.02
C ARG A 128 -1.08 4.40 10.47
N HIS A 129 -1.87 3.74 9.65
CA HIS A 129 -2.36 2.40 9.94
C HIS A 129 -1.32 1.32 9.56
N TYR A 130 -0.62 0.78 10.55
CA TYR A 130 0.06 -0.52 10.42
C TYR A 130 -0.83 -1.64 10.97
N GLY A 131 -0.76 -2.83 10.36
CA GLY A 131 -1.47 -4.03 10.86
C GLY A 131 -2.99 -3.91 10.89
N GLN A 132 -3.61 -4.27 12.02
CA GLN A 132 -5.07 -4.46 12.16
C GLN A 132 -5.91 -3.21 11.86
N GLY A 133 -5.37 -2.00 12.08
CA GLY A 133 -6.09 -0.75 11.78
C GLY A 133 -6.48 -0.62 10.31
N ARG A 134 -5.58 -1.04 9.39
CA ARG A 134 -5.85 -1.00 7.95
C ARG A 134 -6.91 -2.02 7.56
N THR A 135 -6.94 -3.18 8.21
CA THR A 135 -7.97 -4.21 8.01
C THR A 135 -9.35 -3.70 8.40
N TYR A 136 -9.48 -2.98 9.52
CA TYR A 136 -10.76 -2.39 9.93
C TYR A 136 -11.23 -1.32 8.96
N LEU A 137 -10.32 -0.50 8.44
CA LEU A 137 -10.64 0.51 7.43
C LEU A 137 -11.15 -0.12 6.12
N ILE A 138 -10.42 -1.10 5.58
CA ILE A 138 -10.84 -1.85 4.38
C ILE A 138 -12.21 -2.49 4.62
N LYS A 139 -12.41 -3.13 5.78
CA LYS A 139 -13.69 -3.75 6.12
C LYS A 139 -14.84 -2.75 6.18
N ALA A 140 -14.61 -1.59 6.80
CA ALA A 140 -15.60 -0.51 6.89
C ALA A 140 -15.99 0.00 5.49
N LYS A 141 -15.00 0.28 4.64
CA LYS A 141 -15.20 0.66 3.24
C LYS A 141 -16.02 -0.39 2.49
N SER A 142 -15.65 -1.68 2.57
CA SER A 142 -16.37 -2.76 1.88
C SER A 142 -17.84 -2.85 2.28
N ILE A 143 -18.19 -2.64 3.55
CA ILE A 143 -19.60 -2.67 4.00
C ILE A 143 -20.43 -1.59 3.28
N VAL A 144 -19.91 -0.37 3.21
CA VAL A 144 -20.61 0.76 2.57
C VAL A 144 -20.62 0.58 1.06
N TYR A 145 -19.48 0.23 0.46
CA TYR A 145 -19.34 0.07 -0.98
C TYR A 145 -20.19 -1.06 -1.54
N GLU A 146 -20.31 -2.20 -0.85
CA GLU A 146 -21.20 -3.29 -1.26
C GLU A 146 -22.69 -2.90 -1.23
N THR A 147 -23.05 -1.88 -0.43
CA THR A 147 -24.44 -1.40 -0.30
C THR A 147 -24.79 -0.43 -1.43
N VAL A 148 -23.87 0.48 -1.79
CA VAL A 148 -24.09 1.47 -2.87
C VAL A 148 -23.75 0.92 -4.26
N ALA A 149 -22.91 -0.11 -4.33
CA ALA A 149 -22.39 -0.67 -5.56
C ALA A 149 -22.25 -2.19 -5.40
N PRO A 150 -23.36 -2.97 -5.51
CA PRO A 150 -23.32 -4.41 -5.28
C PRO A 150 -22.36 -5.10 -6.25
N LYS A 151 -21.68 -6.16 -5.76
CA LYS A 151 -20.54 -6.85 -6.38
C LYS A 151 -20.72 -7.37 -7.82
N ASN A 152 -21.94 -7.37 -8.39
CA ASN A 152 -22.30 -8.09 -9.62
C ASN A 152 -23.10 -7.23 -10.62
N SER A 153 -22.74 -5.97 -10.86
CA SER A 153 -23.33 -5.17 -11.93
C SER A 153 -22.35 -4.89 -13.07
N SER A 154 -22.82 -5.05 -14.31
CA SER A 154 -22.16 -4.50 -15.51
C SER A 154 -21.91 -3.00 -15.36
N ASP A 155 -22.85 -2.32 -14.71
CA ASP A 155 -22.87 -0.87 -14.56
C ASP A 155 -21.68 -0.35 -13.74
N LEU A 156 -21.18 -1.13 -12.77
CA LEU A 156 -19.98 -0.77 -12.02
C LEU A 156 -18.72 -0.83 -12.89
N LEU A 157 -18.66 -1.78 -13.83
CA LEU A 157 -17.55 -1.87 -14.78
C LEU A 157 -17.62 -0.77 -15.83
N ASP A 158 -18.83 -0.40 -16.26
CA ASP A 158 -19.08 0.73 -17.14
C ASP A 158 -18.65 2.04 -16.45
N LEU A 159 -19.00 2.25 -15.17
CA LEU A 159 -18.52 3.39 -14.38
C LEU A 159 -16.98 3.45 -14.31
N VAL A 160 -16.32 2.32 -14.04
CA VAL A 160 -14.85 2.25 -14.03
C VAL A 160 -14.30 2.68 -15.38
N THR A 161 -14.88 2.18 -16.46
CA THR A 161 -14.43 2.52 -17.83
C THR A 161 -14.64 4.00 -18.14
N ASP A 162 -15.77 4.58 -17.73
CA ASP A 162 -16.08 6.00 -17.92
C ASP A 162 -15.12 6.90 -17.15
N VAL A 163 -14.87 6.61 -15.87
CA VAL A 163 -13.91 7.35 -15.04
C VAL A 163 -12.49 7.24 -15.61
N GLU A 164 -12.05 6.05 -16.02
CA GLU A 164 -10.75 5.85 -16.65
C GLU A 164 -10.63 6.65 -17.97
N SER A 165 -11.71 6.73 -18.75
CA SER A 165 -11.76 7.51 -19.99
C SER A 165 -11.64 9.01 -19.73
N ILE A 166 -12.33 9.52 -18.70
CA ILE A 166 -12.25 10.92 -18.25
C ILE A 166 -10.82 11.26 -17.81
N LEU A 167 -10.18 10.36 -17.03
CA LEU A 167 -8.82 10.57 -16.51
C LEU A 167 -7.70 10.23 -17.52
N GLN A 168 -8.03 9.60 -18.65
CA GLN A 168 -7.09 9.21 -19.70
C GLN A 168 -6.10 10.32 -20.13
N PRO A 169 -6.49 11.61 -20.23
CA PRO A 169 -5.58 12.67 -20.62
C PRO A 169 -4.37 12.86 -19.68
N LEU A 170 -4.50 12.47 -18.40
CA LEU A 170 -3.40 12.54 -17.44
C LEU A 170 -2.33 11.48 -17.72
N SER A 171 -2.71 10.35 -18.35
CA SER A 171 -1.86 9.19 -18.55
C SER A 171 -0.54 9.49 -19.26
N LYS A 172 -0.52 10.45 -20.20
CA LYS A 172 0.69 10.83 -20.93
C LYS A 172 1.76 11.37 -19.99
N VAL A 173 1.38 12.20 -19.02
CA VAL A 173 2.29 12.75 -18.01
C VAL A 173 2.60 11.70 -16.96
N SER A 174 1.60 10.98 -16.45
CA SER A 174 1.82 9.93 -15.45
C SER A 174 2.84 8.88 -15.92
N LYS A 175 2.78 8.48 -17.19
CA LYS A 175 3.68 7.48 -17.80
C LYS A 175 5.11 7.97 -18.03
N THR A 176 5.43 9.24 -17.82
CA THR A 176 6.84 9.69 -17.81
C THR A 176 7.55 9.32 -16.52
N TYR A 177 6.81 8.90 -15.49
CA TYR A 177 7.36 8.53 -14.20
C TYR A 177 7.42 7.02 -14.02
N THR A 178 8.25 6.61 -13.07
CA THR A 178 8.46 5.22 -12.71
C THR A 178 8.45 5.16 -11.20
N VAL A 179 7.46 4.45 -10.66
CA VAL A 179 7.34 4.18 -9.23
C VAL A 179 7.98 2.82 -8.97
N HIS A 180 8.88 2.77 -7.98
CA HIS A 180 9.48 1.54 -7.51
C HIS A 180 8.85 1.18 -6.16
N CYS A 181 8.07 0.11 -6.14
CA CYS A 181 7.50 -0.45 -4.92
C CYS A 181 8.41 -1.58 -4.45
N ILE A 182 9.15 -1.35 -3.36
CA ILE A 182 10.15 -2.30 -2.85
C ILE A 182 9.67 -2.78 -1.48
N GLY A 183 9.59 -4.09 -1.29
CA GLY A 183 9.28 -4.68 0.00
C GLY A 183 10.41 -4.41 1.00
N HIS A 184 10.08 -3.99 2.21
CA HIS A 184 11.04 -3.81 3.31
C HIS A 184 10.36 -4.14 4.63
N ALA A 185 11.12 -4.70 5.57
CA ALA A 185 10.65 -4.94 6.92
C ALA A 185 11.66 -4.39 7.92
N HIS A 186 11.30 -3.25 8.52
CA HIS A 186 12.05 -2.66 9.62
C HIS A 186 11.89 -3.52 10.87
N ILE A 187 13.00 -3.91 11.48
CA ILE A 187 13.01 -4.71 12.71
C ILE A 187 13.96 -4.05 13.70
N ASP A 188 13.42 -3.49 14.78
CA ASP A 188 14.23 -2.96 15.86
C ASP A 188 14.85 -4.10 16.68
N MET A 189 16.17 -4.01 16.92
CA MET A 189 16.90 -5.09 17.62
C MET A 189 16.47 -5.24 19.08
N ASN A 190 16.23 -4.13 19.78
CA ASN A 190 15.72 -4.11 21.14
C ASN A 190 14.94 -2.81 21.34
N TRP A 191 13.60 -2.90 21.30
CA TRP A 191 12.72 -1.75 21.51
C TRP A 191 11.76 -2.00 22.67
N LEU A 192 10.50 -2.34 22.38
CA LEU A 192 9.47 -2.63 23.38
C LEU A 192 9.38 -4.12 23.74
N TRP A 193 10.33 -4.93 23.26
CA TRP A 193 10.37 -6.37 23.44
C TRP A 193 11.81 -6.86 23.70
N PRO A 194 11.96 -8.03 24.35
CA PRO A 194 13.26 -8.61 24.65
C PRO A 194 13.92 -9.21 23.41
N TRP A 195 15.20 -9.59 23.52
CA TRP A 195 15.99 -10.08 22.39
C TRP A 195 15.41 -11.37 21.77
N GLU A 196 14.89 -12.27 22.60
CA GLU A 196 14.26 -13.51 22.15
C GLU A 196 13.09 -13.22 21.19
N GLU A 197 12.34 -12.16 21.45
CA GLU A 197 11.24 -11.74 20.58
C GLU A 197 11.76 -11.15 19.26
N THR A 198 12.87 -10.43 19.29
CA THR A 198 13.55 -9.98 18.06
C THR A 198 13.96 -11.16 17.17
N VAL A 199 14.47 -12.23 17.78
CA VAL A 199 14.83 -13.46 17.05
C VAL A 199 13.58 -14.09 16.42
N ASN A 200 12.48 -14.20 17.16
CA ASN A 200 11.21 -14.73 16.66
C ASN A 200 10.66 -13.88 15.51
N VAL A 201 10.53 -12.56 15.71
CA VAL A 201 10.01 -11.62 14.71
C VAL A 201 10.87 -11.66 13.44
N THR A 202 12.19 -11.75 13.56
CA THR A 202 13.08 -11.87 12.39
C THR A 202 12.79 -13.14 11.60
N ASN A 203 12.67 -14.28 12.28
CA ASN A 203 12.34 -15.56 11.64
C ASN A 203 10.97 -15.52 10.96
N GLU A 204 9.92 -15.12 11.67
CA GLU A 204 8.55 -15.09 11.14
C GLU A 204 8.42 -14.13 9.94
N THR A 205 9.07 -12.97 10.03
CA THR A 205 9.12 -12.00 8.93
C THR A 205 9.75 -12.63 7.70
N PHE A 206 10.92 -13.26 7.84
CA PHE A 206 11.65 -13.79 6.68
C PHE A 206 10.98 -15.03 6.08
N ILE A 207 10.35 -15.87 6.91
CA ILE A 207 9.48 -16.96 6.42
C ILE A 207 8.33 -16.40 5.59
N THR A 208 7.70 -15.32 6.06
CA THR A 208 6.59 -14.68 5.34
C THR A 208 7.06 -14.06 4.03
N VAL A 209 8.19 -13.36 4.04
CA VAL A 209 8.79 -12.76 2.83
C VAL A 209 9.11 -13.84 1.79
N LEU A 210 9.69 -14.97 2.19
CA LEU A 210 9.98 -16.06 1.24
C LEU A 210 8.71 -16.68 0.66
N LYS A 211 7.67 -16.89 1.48
CA LYS A 211 6.35 -17.35 0.99
C LYS A 211 5.77 -16.36 -0.03
N LEU A 212 5.86 -15.05 0.26
CA LEU A 212 5.44 -14.02 -0.69
C LEU A 212 6.27 -14.04 -1.98
N MET A 213 7.57 -14.35 -1.90
CA MET A 213 8.41 -14.52 -3.10
C MET A 213 8.03 -15.74 -3.93
N ASP A 214 7.55 -16.81 -3.31
CA ASP A 214 7.05 -18.00 -3.99
C ASP A 214 5.71 -17.73 -4.68
N GLU A 215 4.82 -16.98 -4.02
CA GLU A 215 3.50 -16.64 -4.54
C GLU A 215 3.54 -15.55 -5.61
N PHE A 216 4.42 -14.57 -5.46
CA PHE A 216 4.52 -13.40 -6.34
C PHE A 216 5.93 -13.33 -6.96
N PRO A 217 6.15 -13.86 -8.17
CA PRO A 217 7.48 -13.90 -8.82
C PRO A 217 8.14 -12.53 -9.02
N GLU A 218 7.36 -11.45 -9.15
CA GLU A 218 7.84 -10.08 -9.31
C GLU A 218 8.12 -9.37 -7.97
N PHE A 219 7.88 -10.04 -6.83
CA PHE A 219 8.13 -9.44 -5.52
C PHE A 219 9.62 -9.36 -5.23
N HIS A 220 10.09 -8.14 -4.95
CA HIS A 220 11.44 -7.84 -4.49
C HIS A 220 11.40 -7.36 -3.04
N PHE A 221 12.34 -7.86 -2.24
CA PHE A 221 12.50 -7.48 -0.85
C PHE A 221 13.89 -6.94 -0.60
N THR A 222 14.00 -5.90 0.22
CA THR A 222 15.25 -5.31 0.65
C THR A 222 15.35 -5.38 2.16
N GLN A 223 16.56 -5.63 2.67
CA GLN A 223 16.83 -5.53 4.10
C GLN A 223 18.14 -4.80 4.43
N SER A 224 18.09 -3.96 5.47
CA SER A 224 18.94 -2.81 5.76
C SER A 224 19.95 -2.99 6.90
N GLN A 225 19.98 -4.14 7.56
CA GLN A 225 20.94 -4.42 8.64
C GLN A 225 21.53 -5.84 8.57
N ALA A 226 22.79 -5.99 9.00
CA ALA A 226 23.48 -7.28 8.94
C ALA A 226 23.10 -8.23 10.08
N SER A 227 22.73 -7.70 11.25
CA SER A 227 22.39 -8.46 12.45
C SER A 227 21.27 -9.48 12.24
N VAL A 228 20.25 -9.13 11.46
CA VAL A 228 19.13 -10.03 11.14
C VAL A 228 19.57 -11.26 10.36
N TYR A 229 20.53 -11.11 9.45
CA TYR A 229 21.11 -12.25 8.74
C TYR A 229 21.91 -13.13 9.69
N GLU A 230 22.63 -12.53 10.63
CA GLU A 230 23.39 -13.28 11.63
C GLU A 230 22.49 -14.01 12.63
N ILE A 231 21.35 -13.42 13.01
CA ILE A 231 20.29 -14.09 13.77
C ILE A 231 19.85 -15.34 13.01
N ILE A 232 19.46 -15.18 11.74
CA ILE A 232 18.90 -16.26 10.94
C ILE A 232 19.95 -17.34 10.65
N ARG A 233 21.20 -16.96 10.37
CA ARG A 233 22.30 -17.92 10.18
C ARG A 233 22.52 -18.82 11.40
N LYS A 234 22.35 -18.27 12.61
CA LYS A 234 22.54 -19.00 13.88
C LYS A 234 21.33 -19.82 14.27
N ASP A 235 20.14 -19.23 14.17
CA ASP A 235 18.90 -19.78 14.69
C ASP A 235 18.19 -20.69 13.67
N ASN A 236 18.25 -20.33 12.39
CA ASN A 236 17.59 -21.05 11.30
C ASN A 236 18.49 -21.16 10.05
N PRO A 237 19.51 -22.04 10.07
CA PRO A 237 20.48 -22.17 8.98
C PRO A 237 19.87 -22.57 7.64
N GLU A 238 18.75 -23.30 7.64
CA GLU A 238 18.03 -23.70 6.42
C GLU A 238 17.41 -22.47 5.74
N LEU A 239 16.72 -21.63 6.52
CA LEU A 239 16.16 -20.37 6.06
C LEU A 239 17.24 -19.43 5.53
N PHE A 240 18.41 -19.41 6.18
CA PHE A 240 19.56 -18.65 5.70
C PHE A 240 20.01 -19.08 4.29
N GLN A 241 20.04 -20.39 3.98
CA GLN A 241 20.41 -20.85 2.63
C GLN A 241 19.38 -20.43 1.59
N GLU A 242 18.09 -20.48 1.91
CA GLU A 242 17.05 -20.02 0.98
C GLU A 242 17.16 -18.51 0.73
N ILE A 243 17.43 -17.70 1.75
CA ILE A 243 17.72 -16.26 1.59
C ILE A 243 18.92 -16.05 0.67
N ARG A 244 20.02 -16.80 0.84
CA ARG A 244 21.18 -16.71 -0.05
C ARG A 244 20.83 -17.00 -1.50
N LYS A 245 19.98 -17.99 -1.75
CA LYS A 245 19.49 -18.30 -3.09
C LYS A 245 18.69 -17.11 -3.66
N ARG A 246 17.78 -16.52 -2.89
CA ARG A 246 17.01 -15.33 -3.33
C ARG A 246 17.88 -14.09 -3.56
N ILE A 247 18.98 -13.96 -2.83
CA ILE A 247 19.99 -12.92 -3.06
C ILE A 247 20.68 -13.14 -4.42
N GLN A 248 21.10 -14.38 -4.73
CA GLN A 248 21.70 -14.69 -6.03
C GLN A 248 20.72 -14.54 -7.21
N GLU A 249 19.42 -14.79 -6.96
CA GLU A 249 18.34 -14.51 -7.93
C GLU A 249 18.12 -13.00 -8.16
N GLY A 250 18.65 -12.13 -7.29
CA GLY A 250 18.45 -10.67 -7.37
C GLY A 250 17.09 -10.19 -6.84
N ARG A 251 16.33 -11.08 -6.18
CA ARG A 251 15.00 -10.77 -5.63
C ARG A 251 15.05 -10.37 -4.15
N TRP A 252 16.12 -10.74 -3.47
CA TRP A 252 16.43 -10.31 -2.12
C TRP A 252 17.66 -9.39 -2.13
N GLU A 253 17.44 -8.11 -1.90
CA GLU A 253 18.47 -7.08 -1.92
C GLU A 253 19.05 -6.85 -0.52
N VAL A 254 20.37 -6.93 -0.42
CA VAL A 254 21.11 -6.65 0.81
C VAL A 254 21.51 -5.17 0.80
N ALA A 255 20.66 -4.32 1.38
CA ALA A 255 20.95 -2.90 1.58
C ALA A 255 21.69 -2.62 2.91
N ALA A 256 22.08 -3.67 3.63
CA ALA A 256 22.83 -3.57 4.87
C ALA A 256 24.21 -2.96 4.66
N SER A 257 24.35 -1.68 5.03
CA SER A 257 25.64 -1.00 5.16
C SER A 257 26.20 -1.07 6.57
N GLN A 258 25.37 -1.37 7.57
CA GLN A 258 25.74 -1.42 8.97
C GLN A 258 25.22 -2.64 9.70
N TRP A 259 25.82 -2.93 10.86
CA TRP A 259 25.49 -4.14 11.62
C TRP A 259 24.07 -4.07 12.15
N VAL A 260 23.66 -2.89 12.61
CA VAL A 260 22.30 -2.51 13.01
C VAL A 260 22.04 -1.11 12.47
N GLU A 261 20.78 -0.69 12.44
CA GLU A 261 20.41 0.70 12.14
C GLU A 261 20.73 1.63 13.34
N SER A 262 22.02 1.97 13.50
CA SER A 262 22.50 2.66 14.69
C SER A 262 22.11 4.14 14.71
N ASP A 263 21.94 4.69 15.92
CA ASP A 263 21.94 6.14 16.14
C ASP A 263 23.25 6.78 15.62
N LYS A 264 23.14 8.01 15.12
CA LYS A 264 24.24 8.78 14.51
C LYS A 264 24.71 9.97 15.34
N ASN A 265 24.01 10.29 16.42
CA ASN A 265 24.30 11.47 17.24
C ASN A 265 25.20 11.12 18.43
N MET A 266 24.90 10.01 19.10
CA MET A 266 25.61 9.53 20.28
C MET A 266 26.76 8.58 19.93
N ALA A 267 26.68 7.89 18.80
CA ALA A 267 27.70 6.93 18.39
C ALA A 267 29.02 7.65 18.07
N ALA A 268 30.10 7.19 18.69
CA ALA A 268 31.45 7.67 18.34
C ALA A 268 31.82 7.25 16.91
N GLY A 269 32.70 8.03 16.28
CA GLY A 269 33.16 7.77 14.90
C GLY A 269 33.76 6.37 14.72
N GLU A 270 34.53 5.88 15.71
CA GLU A 270 35.08 4.51 15.68
C GLU A 270 33.96 3.46 15.69
N SER A 271 32.90 3.64 16.47
CA SER A 271 31.77 2.71 16.48
C SER A 271 31.09 2.65 15.11
N ILE A 272 30.88 3.80 14.47
CA ILE A 272 30.32 3.86 13.11
C ILE A 272 31.25 3.15 12.10
N ALA A 273 32.57 3.40 12.19
CA ALA A 273 33.55 2.74 11.33
C ALA A 273 33.54 1.22 11.49
N ARG A 274 33.37 0.72 12.72
CA ARG A 274 33.26 -0.72 13.02
C ARG A 274 31.99 -1.33 12.45
N HIS A 275 30.86 -0.65 12.58
CA HIS A 275 29.60 -1.10 11.98
C HIS A 275 29.71 -1.26 10.47
N LEU A 276 30.34 -0.31 9.78
CA LEU A 276 30.61 -0.40 8.34
C LEU A 276 31.55 -1.58 8.04
N LEU A 277 32.71 -1.62 8.70
CA LEU A 277 33.75 -2.63 8.45
C LEU A 277 33.21 -4.06 8.61
N TYR A 278 32.53 -4.34 9.73
CA TYR A 278 32.04 -5.69 10.03
C TYR A 278 30.90 -6.10 9.12
N THR A 279 30.01 -5.17 8.74
CA THR A 279 28.97 -5.48 7.77
C THR A 279 29.53 -5.78 6.40
N HIS A 280 30.46 -4.97 5.89
CA HIS A 280 31.08 -5.25 4.60
C HIS A 280 31.83 -6.59 4.59
N GLN A 281 32.53 -6.93 5.68
CA GLN A 281 33.17 -8.24 5.82
C GLN A 281 32.15 -9.38 5.80
N TYR A 282 31.07 -9.24 6.58
CA TYR A 282 30.02 -10.25 6.67
C TYR A 282 29.30 -10.47 5.34
N VAL A 283 28.86 -9.39 4.69
CA VAL A 283 28.16 -9.46 3.41
C VAL A 283 29.05 -10.09 2.33
N LYS A 284 30.34 -9.74 2.31
CA LYS A 284 31.30 -10.37 1.40
C LYS A 284 31.49 -11.87 1.70
N GLU A 285 31.65 -12.24 2.97
CA GLU A 285 31.88 -13.63 3.39
C GLU A 285 30.69 -14.54 3.07
N TYR A 286 29.48 -14.10 3.40
CA TYR A 286 28.30 -14.96 3.32
C TYR A 286 27.52 -14.82 2.01
N PHE A 287 27.53 -13.64 1.38
CA PHE A 287 26.72 -13.35 0.19
C PHE A 287 27.55 -13.05 -1.07
N ASN A 288 28.86 -12.86 -0.94
CA ASN A 288 29.77 -12.51 -2.04
C ASN A 288 29.30 -11.25 -2.81
N LEU A 289 28.79 -10.27 -2.06
CA LEU A 289 28.45 -8.93 -2.52
C LEU A 289 29.49 -7.90 -2.05
#